data_AF-G0QQA2-F1
#
_entry.id   AF-G0QQA2-F1
#
_cell.length_a   1.000
_cell.length_b   1.000
_cell.length_c   1.000
_cell.angle_alpha   90.00
_cell.angle_beta   90.00
_cell.angle_gamma   90.00
#
_symmetry.space_group_name_H-M   'P 1'
#
loop_
_entity.id
_entity.type
_entity.pdbx_description
1 polymer ?
#
loop_
_entity_poly.entity_id
_entity_poly.type
_entity_poly.pdbx_seq_one_letter_code
_entity_poly.pdbx_strand_id
1 'polypeptide(L)'
;MIIKYNDKDLFIIESLGGQGKVVLYRWALFLQSKWNTYFDKIVYRKLIYQKTYENIINLERFIQFALNKKFSLTLRKLLHKKQEQNEESEHNSNRTFFCSELIASLYKKMKVLAEDTASSYYLPGSFSQQKNLKLINRAQLQNELVIDFEIS
;
A
#
# COMPACT_ATOMS: atom_id res chain seq x y z
N MET A 1 0.98 -4.40 0.55
CA MET A 1 -0.34 -4.66 -0.09
C MET A 1 -0.21 -5.87 -1.00
N ILE A 2 -1.23 -6.72 -1.04
CA ILE A 2 -1.29 -7.86 -1.96
C ILE A 2 -2.02 -7.43 -3.24
N ILE A 3 -1.43 -7.71 -4.40
CA ILE A 3 -1.97 -7.44 -5.73
C ILE A 3 -2.23 -8.77 -6.43
N LYS A 4 -3.44 -8.93 -6.96
CA LYS A 4 -3.82 -10.06 -7.81
C LYS A 4 -3.64 -9.65 -9.28
N TYR A 5 -2.68 -10.27 -9.97
CA TYR A 5 -2.42 -9.98 -11.39
C TYR A 5 -3.35 -10.79 -12.31
N ASN A 6 -3.54 -12.07 -11.99
CA ASN A 6 -4.51 -12.98 -12.62
C ASN A 6 -5.02 -13.99 -11.58
N ASP A 7 -5.77 -15.02 -11.97
CA ASP A 7 -6.31 -16.01 -11.04
C ASP A 7 -5.27 -16.85 -10.29
N LYS A 8 -4.02 -16.88 -10.75
CA LYS A 8 -2.95 -17.72 -10.21
C LYS A 8 -1.80 -16.92 -9.59
N ASP A 9 -1.69 -15.63 -9.89
CA ASP A 9 -0.54 -14.82 -9.51
C ASP A 9 -0.89 -13.72 -8.49
N LEU A 10 -0.38 -13.91 -7.27
CA LEU A 10 -0.41 -12.93 -6.19
C LEU A 10 0.98 -12.35 -5.95
N PHE A 11 1.05 -11.03 -5.79
CA PHE A 11 2.26 -10.30 -5.47
C PHE A 11 2.08 -9.46 -4.22
N ILE A 12 3.14 -9.29 -3.43
CA ILE A 12 3.21 -8.30 -2.35
C ILE A 12 4.04 -7.13 -2.86
N ILE A 13 3.48 -5.93 -2.79
CA ILE A 13 4.24 -4.68 -2.85
C ILE A 13 4.37 -4.09 -1.44
N GLU A 14 5.58 -3.73 -1.06
CA GLU A 14 5.84 -3.14 0.25
C GLU A 14 7.08 -2.25 0.24
N SER A 15 7.19 -1.38 1.26
CA SER A 15 8.36 -0.56 1.51
C SER A 15 8.93 -0.96 2.87
N LEU A 16 10.02 -1.72 2.88
CA LEU A 16 10.61 -2.23 4.12
C LEU A 16 11.82 -1.39 4.54
N GLY A 17 11.86 -1.03 5.84
CA GLY A 17 13.02 -0.35 6.43
C GLY A 17 14.31 -1.16 6.28
N GLY A 18 14.26 -2.48 6.50
CA GLY A 18 15.42 -3.36 6.40
C GLY A 18 15.97 -3.53 4.97
N GLN A 19 15.12 -3.45 3.95
CA GLN A 19 15.55 -3.52 2.53
C GLN A 19 15.90 -2.14 1.95
N GLY A 20 15.56 -1.06 2.66
CA GLY A 20 15.85 0.32 2.26
C GLY A 20 15.12 0.79 1.01
N LYS A 21 14.20 0.01 0.43
CA LYS A 21 13.50 0.33 -0.82
C LYS A 21 12.10 -0.30 -0.92
N VAL A 22 11.32 0.19 -1.87
CA VAL A 22 10.08 -0.44 -2.31
C VAL A 22 10.39 -1.65 -3.18
N VAL A 23 9.78 -2.79 -2.85
CA VAL A 23 9.93 -4.06 -3.56
C VAL A 23 8.58 -4.66 -3.95
N LEU A 24 8.62 -5.50 -4.98
CA LEU A 24 7.51 -6.32 -5.44
C LEU A 24 8.01 -7.75 -5.58
N TYR A 25 7.35 -8.69 -4.93
CA TYR A 25 7.69 -10.11 -5.02
C TYR A 25 6.44 -10.98 -4.95
N ARG A 26 6.56 -12.24 -5.39
CA ARG A 26 5.45 -13.19 -5.40
C ARG A 26 5.05 -13.59 -3.98
N TRP A 27 3.76 -13.73 -3.71
CA TRP A 27 3.26 -14.31 -2.46
C TRP A 27 3.85 -15.71 -2.20
N ALA A 28 4.08 -16.50 -3.24
CA ALA A 28 4.74 -17.80 -3.11
C ALA A 28 6.15 -17.67 -2.49
N LEU A 29 6.91 -16.63 -2.82
CA LEU A 29 8.24 -16.40 -2.24
C LEU A 29 8.13 -16.07 -0.74
N PHE A 30 7.14 -15.27 -0.34
CA PHE A 30 6.85 -14.97 1.06
C PHE A 30 6.67 -16.24 1.91
N LEU A 31 5.92 -17.21 1.39
CA LEU A 31 5.69 -18.50 2.05
C LEU A 31 6.93 -19.39 2.01
N GLN A 32 7.58 -19.54 0.85
CA GLN A 32 8.77 -20.38 0.70
C GLN A 32 9.92 -19.91 1.60
N SER A 33 10.07 -18.60 1.77
CA SER A 33 11.07 -18.01 2.67
C SER A 33 10.64 -17.98 4.14
N LYS A 34 9.47 -18.53 4.48
CA LYS A 34 8.88 -18.55 5.83
C LYS A 34 8.75 -17.16 6.46
N TRP A 35 8.58 -16.11 5.67
CA TRP A 35 8.46 -14.75 6.21
C TRP A 35 7.18 -14.55 7.01
N ASN A 36 6.17 -15.39 6.82
CA ASN A 36 4.97 -15.43 7.65
C ASN A 36 5.27 -15.73 9.12
N THR A 37 6.34 -16.46 9.44
CA THR A 37 6.66 -16.85 10.83
C THR A 37 7.29 -15.71 11.64
N TYR A 38 7.61 -14.57 11.01
CA TYR A 38 8.08 -13.38 11.71
C TYR A 38 6.95 -12.53 12.30
N PHE A 39 5.69 -12.92 12.07
CA PHE A 39 4.53 -12.19 12.53
C PHE A 39 3.66 -13.08 13.41
N ASP A 40 3.31 -12.60 14.60
CA ASP A 40 2.36 -13.29 15.48
C ASP A 40 0.97 -13.44 14.81
N LYS A 41 0.62 -12.50 13.93
CA LYS A 41 -0.66 -12.47 13.23
C LYS A 41 -0.55 -11.68 11.92
N ILE A 42 -1.18 -12.20 10.87
CA ILE A 42 -1.36 -11.47 9.60
C ILE A 42 -2.84 -11.24 9.35
N VAL A 43 -3.22 -9.99 9.09
CA VAL A 43 -4.60 -9.59 8.83
C VAL A 43 -4.73 -9.05 7.41
N TYR A 44 -5.74 -9.52 6.71
CA TYR A 44 -6.09 -9.13 5.36
C TYR A 44 -7.39 -8.32 5.34
N ARG A 45 -7.41 -7.27 4.51
CA ARG A 45 -8.62 -6.53 4.16
C ARG A 45 -8.69 -6.37 2.65
N LYS A 46 -9.80 -6.78 2.04
CA LYS A 46 -10.02 -6.63 0.61
C LYS A 46 -10.52 -5.24 0.27
N LEU A 47 -9.83 -4.54 -0.63
CA LEU A 47 -10.36 -3.33 -1.25
C LEU A 47 -11.40 -3.70 -2.30
N ILE A 48 -12.63 -3.23 -2.12
CA ILE A 48 -13.69 -3.23 -3.12
C ILE A 48 -13.71 -1.84 -3.74
N TYR A 49 -13.60 -1.76 -5.05
CA TYR A 49 -13.59 -0.52 -5.82
C TYR A 49 -14.02 -0.80 -7.26
N GLN A 50 -14.36 0.24 -8.01
CA GLN A 50 -14.70 0.11 -9.42
C GLN A 50 -13.44 -0.15 -10.26
N LYS A 51 -13.33 -1.35 -10.83
CA LYS A 51 -12.22 -1.77 -11.70
C LYS A 51 -12.38 -1.23 -13.12
N THR A 52 -12.33 0.09 -13.27
CA THR A 52 -12.26 0.73 -14.59
C THR A 52 -10.87 0.53 -15.20
N TYR A 53 -10.77 0.55 -16.53
CA TYR A 53 -9.50 0.52 -17.24
C TYR A 53 -8.51 1.60 -16.75
N GLU A 54 -9.00 2.82 -16.52
CA GLU A 54 -8.19 3.94 -15.98
C GLU A 54 -7.55 3.59 -14.62
N ASN A 55 -8.36 3.13 -13.64
CA ASN A 55 -7.84 2.73 -12.33
C ASN A 55 -6.79 1.60 -12.40
N ILE A 56 -6.94 0.66 -13.35
CA ILE A 56 -5.96 -0.42 -13.54
C ILE A 56 -4.65 0.12 -14.12
N ILE A 57 -4.72 1.00 -15.13
CA ILE A 57 -3.54 1.69 -15.66
C ILE A 57 -2.84 2.52 -14.57
N ASN A 58 -3.61 3.28 -13.79
CA ASN A 58 -3.04 4.13 -12.73
C ASN A 58 -2.36 3.29 -11.66
N LEU A 59 -2.93 2.14 -11.30
CA LEU A 59 -2.30 1.16 -10.42
C LEU A 59 -0.96 0.68 -10.99
N GLU A 60 -0.95 0.24 -12.25
CA GLU A 60 0.26 -0.29 -12.90
C GLU A 60 1.36 0.77 -13.01
N ARG A 61 1.02 1.97 -13.50
CA ARG A 61 1.95 3.10 -13.61
C ARG A 61 2.54 3.49 -12.26
N PHE A 62 1.71 3.54 -11.22
CA PHE A 62 2.19 3.87 -9.89
C PHE A 62 3.13 2.78 -9.35
N ILE A 63 2.83 1.50 -9.56
CA ILE A 63 3.72 0.40 -9.15
C ILE A 63 5.08 0.57 -9.86
N GLN A 64 5.09 0.78 -11.18
CA GLN A 64 6.32 1.00 -11.94
C GLN A 64 7.12 2.20 -11.42
N PHE A 65 6.43 3.31 -11.12
CA PHE A 65 7.06 4.50 -10.53
C PHE A 65 7.64 4.25 -9.13
N ALA A 66 6.91 3.55 -8.28
CA ALA A 66 7.27 3.36 -6.87
C ALA A 66 8.39 2.33 -6.68
N LEU A 67 8.55 1.38 -7.60
CA LEU A 67 9.58 0.35 -7.49
C LEU A 67 10.98 0.94 -7.34
N ASN A 68 11.78 0.35 -6.45
CA ASN A 68 13.13 0.79 -6.10
C ASN A 68 13.25 2.19 -5.48
N LYS A 69 12.14 2.91 -5.24
CA LYS A 69 12.18 4.14 -4.44
C LYS A 69 12.62 3.83 -3.02
N LYS A 70 13.42 4.72 -2.43
CA LYS A 70 14.02 4.50 -1.11
C LYS A 70 12.95 4.48 -0.01
N PHE A 71 13.18 3.65 1.00
CA PHE A 71 12.44 3.71 2.24
C PHE A 71 12.82 4.98 3.02
N SER A 72 11.85 5.71 3.54
CA SER A 72 12.10 6.82 4.48
C SER A 72 10.90 7.10 5.36
N LEU A 73 11.10 6.94 6.68
CA LEU A 73 10.19 7.35 7.73
C LEU A 73 10.88 8.46 8.55
N THR A 74 10.46 9.71 8.37
CA THR A 74 10.94 10.84 9.17
C THR A 74 9.80 11.46 9.96
N LEU A 75 10.06 11.94 11.17
CA LEU A 75 9.04 12.59 12.01
C LEU A 75 8.39 13.79 11.30
N ARG A 76 9.16 14.52 10.46
CA ARG A 76 8.65 15.61 9.62
C ARG A 76 7.51 15.17 8.69
N LYS A 77 7.63 14.00 8.06
CA LYS A 77 6.59 13.42 7.19
C LYS A 77 5.29 13.14 7.95
N LEU A 78 5.39 12.74 9.22
CA LEU A 78 4.23 12.35 10.03
C LEU A 78 3.44 13.56 10.56
N LEU A 79 4.11 14.70 10.73
CA LEU A 79 3.52 15.90 11.33
C LEU A 79 2.89 16.86 10.30
N HIS A 80 3.22 16.72 9.01
CA HIS A 80 2.63 17.53 7.95
C HIS A 80 1.35 16.88 7.39
N LYS A 81 0.19 17.46 7.74
CA LYS A 81 -1.12 16.99 7.26
C LYS A 81 -1.43 17.44 5.82
N LYS A 82 -0.94 18.61 5.41
CA LYS A 82 -1.23 19.20 4.10
C LYS A 82 -0.30 18.61 3.05
N GLN A 83 -0.86 18.24 1.91
CA GLN A 83 -0.07 17.76 0.77
C GLN A 83 0.80 18.90 0.22
N GLU A 84 2.12 18.68 0.18
CA GLU A 84 3.03 19.49 -0.63
C GLU A 84 3.06 18.90 -2.05
N GLN A 85 2.52 19.63 -3.03
CA GLN A 85 2.32 19.13 -4.40
C GLN A 85 3.61 18.61 -5.05
N ASN A 86 4.74 19.26 -4.79
CA ASN A 86 6.04 18.86 -5.32
C ASN A 86 6.56 17.55 -4.70
N GLU A 87 6.32 17.34 -3.41
CA GLU A 87 6.82 16.17 -2.68
C GLU A 87 6.11 14.88 -3.08
N GLU A 88 4.79 14.92 -3.33
CA GLU A 88 3.99 13.74 -3.73
C GLU A 88 3.90 13.51 -5.26
N SER A 89 4.55 14.36 -6.07
CA SER A 89 4.52 14.23 -7.53
C SER A 89 5.24 12.96 -8.02
N GLU A 90 4.73 12.36 -9.10
CA GLU A 90 5.39 11.22 -9.79
C GLU A 90 6.63 11.66 -10.59
N HIS A 91 6.79 12.97 -10.81
CA HIS A 91 7.99 13.53 -11.42
C HIS A 91 9.13 13.73 -10.40
N ASN A 92 8.85 13.57 -9.10
CA ASN A 92 9.87 13.65 -8.07
C ASN A 92 10.72 12.37 -8.05
N SER A 93 11.89 12.42 -8.70
CA SER A 93 12.85 11.31 -8.73
C SER A 93 13.31 10.89 -7.33
N ASN A 94 13.38 11.84 -6.40
CA ASN A 94 13.81 11.67 -5.00
C ASN A 94 12.67 11.24 -4.07
N ARG A 95 11.48 10.90 -4.60
CA ARG A 95 10.36 10.41 -3.80
C ARG A 95 10.79 9.18 -2.98
N THR A 96 10.40 9.19 -1.72
CA THR A 96 10.62 8.09 -0.78
C THR A 96 9.30 7.67 -0.16
N PHE A 97 9.20 6.43 0.27
CA PHE A 97 7.99 5.89 0.88
C PHE A 97 8.31 5.21 2.21
N PHE A 98 7.36 5.21 3.14
CA PHE A 98 7.28 4.17 4.16
C PHE A 98 6.02 3.31 3.95
N CYS A 99 5.85 2.25 4.74
CA CYS A 99 4.88 1.18 4.48
C CYS A 99 3.47 1.68 4.14
N SER A 100 2.86 2.49 5.01
CA SER A 100 1.47 2.93 4.85
C SER A 100 1.33 4.15 3.94
N GLU A 101 2.36 5.01 3.85
CA GLU A 101 2.44 6.10 2.87
C GLU A 101 2.40 5.56 1.44
N LEU A 102 3.11 4.46 1.16
CA LEU A 102 3.06 3.79 -0.14
C LEU A 102 1.63 3.40 -0.52
N ILE A 103 0.88 2.83 0.43
CA ILE A 103 -0.50 2.37 0.19
C ILE A 103 -1.45 3.56 0.02
N ALA A 104 -1.30 4.61 0.83
CA ALA A 104 -2.09 5.83 0.71
C ALA A 104 -1.87 6.51 -0.64
N SER A 105 -0.61 6.67 -1.08
CA SER A 105 -0.28 7.24 -2.39
C SER A 105 -0.88 6.42 -3.52
N LEU A 106 -0.79 5.09 -3.46
CA LEU A 106 -1.39 4.20 -4.45
C LEU A 106 -2.93 4.34 -4.49
N TYR A 107 -3.57 4.42 -3.32
CA TYR A 107 -5.02 4.61 -3.22
C TYR A 107 -5.47 5.96 -3.79
N LYS A 108 -4.70 7.03 -3.61
CA LYS A 108 -4.95 8.32 -4.26
C LYS A 108 -4.89 8.19 -5.78
N LYS A 109 -3.87 7.52 -6.33
CA LYS A 109 -3.73 7.32 -7.79
C LYS A 109 -4.85 6.49 -8.40
N MET A 110 -5.36 5.54 -7.64
CA MET A 110 -6.56 4.78 -8.02
C MET A 110 -7.87 5.56 -7.81
N LYS A 111 -7.80 6.83 -7.38
CA LYS A 111 -8.95 7.68 -7.04
C LYS A 111 -9.89 7.02 -6.02
N VAL A 112 -9.35 6.22 -5.09
CA VAL A 112 -10.13 5.61 -4.00
C VAL A 112 -9.92 6.32 -2.67
N LEU A 113 -8.92 7.19 -2.57
CA LEU A 113 -8.63 8.05 -1.42
C LEU A 113 -8.52 9.51 -1.88
N ALA A 114 -8.98 10.45 -1.06
CA ALA A 114 -8.90 11.88 -1.37
C ALA A 114 -7.44 12.36 -1.46
N GLU A 115 -7.18 13.30 -2.37
CA GLU A 115 -5.81 13.80 -2.59
C GLU A 115 -5.40 14.84 -1.54
N ASP A 116 -6.34 15.60 -0.99
CA ASP A 116 -6.17 16.75 -0.09
C ASP A 116 -5.30 16.53 1.16
N THR A 117 -5.22 15.30 1.63
CA THR A 117 -4.51 14.89 2.85
C THR A 117 -3.21 14.21 2.49
N ALA A 118 -2.07 14.64 3.03
CA ALA A 118 -0.77 14.05 2.71
C ALA A 118 -0.76 12.51 2.91
N SER A 119 -0.16 11.78 1.98
CA SER A 119 -0.07 10.32 2.02
C SER A 119 0.65 9.82 3.28
N SER A 120 1.63 10.60 3.76
CA SER A 120 2.38 10.32 4.99
C SER A 120 1.57 10.49 6.28
N TYR A 121 0.41 11.15 6.22
CA TYR A 121 -0.50 11.29 7.36
C TYR A 121 -1.26 9.99 7.67
N TYR A 122 -1.32 9.06 6.69
CA TYR A 122 -1.95 7.76 6.86
C TYR A 122 -0.95 6.77 7.48
N LEU A 123 -1.02 6.61 8.80
CA LEU A 123 -0.29 5.60 9.55
C LEU A 123 -0.85 4.18 9.29
N PRO A 124 -0.10 3.11 9.62
CA PRO A 124 -0.60 1.74 9.42
C PRO A 124 -1.97 1.50 10.06
N GLY A 125 -2.17 2.02 11.28
CA GLY A 125 -3.45 1.92 11.99
C GLY A 125 -4.63 2.56 11.25
N SER A 126 -4.41 3.56 10.38
CA SER A 126 -5.47 4.20 9.58
C SER A 126 -6.20 3.22 8.67
N PHE A 127 -5.56 2.12 8.28
CA PHE A 127 -6.14 1.09 7.41
C PHE A 127 -6.87 -0.03 8.19
N SER A 128 -6.85 0.02 9.53
CA SER A 128 -7.57 -0.95 10.37
C SER A 128 -9.09 -0.77 10.28
N GLN A 129 -9.84 -1.83 10.61
CA GLN A 129 -11.30 -1.79 10.65
C GLN A 129 -11.80 -0.77 11.67
N GLN A 130 -11.15 -0.67 12.83
CA GLN A 130 -11.50 0.26 13.90
C GLN A 130 -11.46 1.72 13.45
N LYS A 131 -10.51 2.11 12.59
CA LYS A 131 -10.37 3.51 12.14
C LYS A 131 -11.38 3.91 11.07
N ASN A 132 -12.09 2.96 10.45
CA ASN A 132 -13.12 3.21 9.44
C ASN A 132 -12.69 4.24 8.38
N LEU A 133 -11.56 3.95 7.70
CA LEU A 133 -10.98 4.82 6.68
C LEU A 133 -12.04 5.26 5.65
N LYS A 134 -12.20 6.57 5.51
CA LYS A 134 -13.12 7.17 4.53
C LYS A 134 -12.50 7.06 3.13
N LEU A 135 -13.04 6.16 2.32
CA LEU A 135 -12.72 6.02 0.92
C LEU A 135 -13.76 6.74 0.05
N ILE A 136 -13.36 7.13 -1.16
CA ILE A 136 -14.21 7.85 -2.13
C ILE A 136 -14.60 6.93 -3.30
N ASN A 137 -15.46 7.43 -4.20
CA ASN A 137 -15.88 6.72 -5.41
C ASN A 137 -16.45 5.32 -5.14
N ARG A 138 -17.25 5.20 -4.07
CA ARG A 138 -17.91 3.96 -3.62
C ARG A 138 -16.93 2.83 -3.30
N ALA A 139 -15.65 3.14 -3.09
CA ALA A 139 -14.68 2.17 -2.62
C ALA A 139 -14.87 1.88 -1.12
N GLN A 140 -14.54 0.67 -0.70
CA GLN A 140 -14.63 0.21 0.69
C GLN A 140 -13.59 -0.86 0.99
N LEU A 141 -13.11 -0.90 2.23
CA LEU A 141 -12.34 -2.04 2.75
C LEU A 141 -13.29 -3.01 3.44
N GLN A 142 -13.26 -4.28 3.03
CA GLN A 142 -14.01 -5.33 3.73
C GLN A 142 -13.51 -5.53 5.17
N ASN A 143 -14.22 -6.36 5.91
CA ASN A 143 -13.85 -6.73 7.27
C ASN A 143 -12.45 -7.36 7.32
N GLU A 144 -11.80 -7.21 8.47
CA GLU A 144 -10.52 -7.87 8.77
C GLU A 144 -10.71 -9.38 8.80
N LEU A 145 -9.89 -10.07 7.99
CA LEU A 145 -9.79 -11.52 7.96
C LEU A 145 -8.39 -11.90 8.44
N VAL A 146 -8.32 -12.80 9.42
CA VAL A 146 -7.04 -13.35 9.86
C VAL A 146 -6.60 -14.39 8.84
N ILE A 147 -5.37 -14.30 8.37
CA ILE A 147 -4.77 -15.37 7.57
C ILE A 147 -4.22 -16.39 8.54
N ASP A 148 -4.83 -17.56 8.56
CA ASP A 148 -4.36 -18.72 9.30
C ASP A 148 -3.42 -19.54 8.43
N PHE A 149 -2.22 -19.81 8.93
CA PHE A 149 -1.19 -20.60 8.26
C PHE A 149 -1.04 -22.00 8.87
N GLU A 150 -1.79 -22.34 9.92
CA GLU A 150 -1.76 -23.65 10.58
C GLU A 150 -2.64 -24.70 9.89
N ILE A 151 -3.53 -24.25 9.00
CA ILE A 151 -4.36 -25.11 8.15
C ILE A 151 -3.63 -25.32 6.80
N SER A 152 -2.58 -26.13 6.81
CA SER A 152 -1.87 -26.57 5.60
C SER A 152 -1.55 -28.05 5.65
#